data_AF-A0AAE3XM53-F1
#
_entry.id   AF-A0AAE3XM53-F1
#
_cell.length_a   1.000
_cell.length_b   1.000
_cell.length_c   1.000
_cell.angle_alpha   90.00
_cell.angle_beta   90.00
_cell.angle_gamma   90.00
#
_symmetry.space_group_name_H-M   'P 1'
#
loop_
_entity.id
_entity.type
_entity.pdbx_description
1 polymer ?
#
loop_
_entity_poly.entity_id
_entity_poly.type
_entity_poly.pdbx_seq_one_letter_code
_entity_poly.pdbx_strand_id
1 'polypeptide(L)' 'MIPISGKYKLSLDRTNWKFGSLNINILFLAVIYEGVSIPILWVMLGDKRGNSNELERINLILK' A
#
# COMPACT_ATOMS: atom_id res chain seq x y z
N MET A 1 -18.14 -5.25 9.00
CA MET A 1 -18.17 -5.44 7.53
C MET A 1 -17.98 -4.07 6.89
N ILE A 2 -17.10 -3.92 5.90
CA ILE A 2 -16.88 -2.60 5.25
C ILE A 2 -18.19 -2.20 4.54
N PRO A 3 -18.68 -0.95 4.68
CA PRO A 3 -19.87 -0.48 3.97
C PRO A 3 -19.74 -0.70 2.47
N ILE A 4 -20.84 -0.92 1.75
CA ILE A 4 -20.84 -1.18 0.29
C ILE A 4 -21.07 0.11 -0.50
N SER A 5 -21.55 1.17 0.16
CA SER A 5 -21.80 2.47 -0.45
C SER A 5 -21.34 3.62 0.46
N GLY A 6 -21.15 4.79 -0.15
CA GLY A 6 -20.73 6.00 0.55
C GLY A 6 -19.27 6.36 0.30
N LYS A 7 -18.75 7.27 1.13
CA LYS A 7 -17.38 7.78 1.01
C LYS A 7 -16.43 6.89 1.80
N TYR A 8 -15.38 6.40 1.15
CA TYR A 8 -14.27 5.72 1.81
C TYR A 8 -13.12 6.67 2.06
N LYS A 9 -12.44 6.48 3.19
CA LYS A 9 -11.13 7.05 3.41
C LYS A 9 -10.10 6.07 2.89
N LEU A 10 -9.23 6.53 2.00
CA LEU A 10 -8.16 5.72 1.45
C LEU A 10 -6.83 6.18 2.03
N SER A 11 -5.94 5.22 2.27
CA SER A 11 -4.53 5.46 2.60
C SER A 11 -3.66 4.86 1.52
N LEU A 12 -2.72 5.64 1.00
CA LEU A 12 -1.64 5.13 0.15
C LEU A 12 -0.38 5.16 0.99
N ASP A 13 0.07 3.99 1.44
CA ASP A 13 1.18 3.88 2.36
C ASP A 13 2.16 2.78 1.93
N ARG A 14 3.35 2.81 2.52
CA ARG A 14 4.39 1.80 2.31
C ARG A 14 4.74 1.10 3.62
N THR A 15 5.08 -0.17 3.54
CA THR A 15 5.81 -0.85 4.62
C THR A 15 7.18 -1.27 4.13
N ASN A 16 8.20 -0.97 4.92
CA ASN A 16 9.57 -1.36 4.65
C ASN A 16 10.05 -2.27 5.78
N TRP A 17 10.26 -3.54 5.44
CA TRP A 17 10.77 -4.56 6.34
C TRP A 17 12.09 -5.09 5.83
N LYS A 18 12.86 -5.67 6.75
CA LYS A 18 14.07 -6.41 6.43
C LYS A 18 14.05 -7.75 7.14
N PHE A 19 14.09 -8.84 6.37
CA PHE A 19 14.14 -10.20 6.89
C PHE A 19 15.50 -10.81 6.52
N GLY A 20 16.43 -10.81 7.46
CA GLY A 20 17.82 -11.19 7.19
C GLY A 20 18.45 -10.25 6.15
N SER A 21 18.86 -10.78 5.00
CA SER A 21 19.36 -10.00 3.86
C SER A 21 18.27 -9.48 2.92
N LEU A 22 17.05 -10.03 2.98
CA LEU A 22 15.95 -9.67 2.09
C LEU A 22 15.28 -8.36 2.52
N ASN A 23 15.23 -7.37 1.63
CA ASN A 23 14.40 -6.20 1.83
C ASN A 23 12.99 -6.48 1.27
N ILE A 24 11.97 -6.18 2.07
CA ILE A 24 10.56 -6.35 1.71
C ILE A 24 9.94 -4.97 1.74
N ASN A 25 9.67 -4.41 0.56
CA ASN A 25 9.07 -3.09 0.42
C ASN A 25 7.76 -3.19 -0.33
N ILE A 26 6.66 -2.93 0.38
CA ILE A 26 5.31 -3.07 -0.16
C ILE A 26 4.67 -1.69 -0.18
N LEU A 27 4.27 -1.24 -1.38
CA LEU A 27 3.39 -0.09 -1.54
C LEU A 27 1.96 -0.60 -1.66
N PHE A 28 1.04 -0.09 -0.84
CA PHE A 28 -0.35 -0.51 -0.87
C PHE A 28 -1.32 0.66 -0.75
N LEU A 29 -2.47 0.51 -1.42
CA LEU A 29 -3.66 1.30 -1.22
C LEU A 29 -4.57 0.53 -0.26
N ALA A 30 -5.06 1.20 0.79
CA ALA A 30 -5.91 0.60 1.81
C ALA A 30 -7.15 1.44 2.06
N VAL A 31 -8.25 0.78 2.41
CA VAL A 31 -9.44 1.41 2.98
C VAL A 31 -9.24 1.56 4.48
N ILE A 32 -9.41 2.78 4.99
CA ILE A 32 -9.45 3.05 6.43
C ILE A 32 -10.89 2.88 6.90
N TYR A 33 -11.12 1.93 7.80
CA TYR A 33 -12.42 1.67 8.40
C TYR A 33 -12.26 1.39 9.90
N GLU A 34 -12.99 2.13 10.74
CA GLU A 34 -12.97 1.96 12.21
C GLU A 34 -11.56 1.91 12.83
N GLY A 35 -10.63 2.72 12.31
CA GLY A 35 -9.25 2.77 12.79
C GLY A 35 -8.34 1.66 12.26
N VAL A 36 -8.86 0.76 11.42
CA VAL A 36 -8.11 -0.31 10.76
C VAL A 36 -7.82 0.07 9.30
N SER A 37 -6.57 -0.15 8.87
CA SER A 37 -6.15 -0.01 7.47
C SER A 37 -6.21 -1.39 6.80
N ILE A 38 -7.11 -1.55 5.82
CA ILE A 38 -7.35 -2.81 5.11
C ILE A 38 -6.80 -2.67 3.68
N PRO A 39 -5.67 -3.33 3.33
CA PRO A 39 -5.12 -3.26 1.99
C PRO A 39 -6.08 -3.82 0.93
N ILE A 40 -6.25 -3.08 -0.17
CA ILE A 40 -7.10 -3.45 -1.31
C ILE A 40 -6.32 -3.59 -2.61
N LEU A 41 -5.19 -2.90 -2.75
CA LEU A 41 -4.24 -3.04 -3.87
C LEU A 41 -2.83 -2.95 -3.34
N TRP A 42 -1.90 -3.75 -3.88
CA TRP A 42 -0.49 -3.68 -3.50
C TRP A 42 0.46 -4.06 -4.63
N VAL A 43 1.70 -3.58 -4.51
CA VAL A 43 2.83 -3.97 -5.36
C VAL A 43 4.11 -4.09 -4.52
N MET A 44 4.93 -5.09 -4.87
CA MET A 44 6.27 -5.24 -4.31
C MET A 44 7.21 -4.30 -5.05
N LEU A 45 7.91 -3.42 -4.33
CA LEU A 45 8.90 -2.48 -4.91
C LEU A 45 10.29 -3.12 -5.09
N GLY A 46 10.39 -4.44 -4.99
CA GLY A 46 11.63 -5.20 -5.13
C GLY A 46 12.64 -4.94 -4.01
N ASP A 47 13.92 -5.15 -4.32
CA ASP A 47 15.05 -4.95 -3.39
C ASP A 47 15.42 -3.47 -3.23
N LYS A 48 14.40 -2.64 -2.97
CA LYS A 48 14.52 -1.19 -2.81
C LYS A 48 14.34 -0.81 -1.35
N ARG A 49 15.30 -0.05 -0.81
CA ARG A 49 15.16 0.62 0.49
C ARG A 49 14.56 2.01 0.32
N GLY A 50 13.70 2.40 1.25
CA GLY A 50 13.13 3.75 1.28
C GLY A 50 11.80 3.88 0.51
N ASN A 51 11.63 5.01 -0.17
CA ASN A 51 10.31 5.49 -0.59
C ASN A 51 9.90 5.02 -1.99
N SER A 52 8.58 4.94 -2.17
CA SER A 52 7.96 4.88 -3.50
C SER A 52 8.17 6.19 -4.27
N ASN A 53 8.33 6.15 -5.59
CA ASN A 53 8.28 7.32 -6.48
C ASN A 53 6.87 7.53 -7.06
N GLU A 54 6.69 8.62 -7.83
CA GLU A 54 5.40 8.99 -8.43
C GLU A 54 4.89 7.93 -9.42
N LEU A 55 5.75 7.43 -10.31
CA LEU A 55 5.39 6.41 -11.29
C LEU A 55 4.92 5.11 -10.64
N GLU A 56 5.58 4.67 -9.58
CA GLU A 56 5.18 3.49 -8.79
C GLU A 56 3.79 3.67 -8.17
N ARG A 57 3.47 4.88 -7.69
CA ARG A 57 2.15 5.19 -7.14
C ARG A 57 1.06 5.24 -8.21
N ILE A 58 1.35 5.84 -9.35
CA ILE A 58 0.42 5.88 -10.51
C ILE A 58 0.16 4.47 -11.02
N ASN A 59 1.21 3.68 -11.21
CA ASN A 59 1.10 2.30 -11.71
C ASN A 59 0.30 1.39 -10.77
N LEU A 60 0.33 1.63 -9.46
CA LEU A 60 -0.52 0.89 -8.52
C LEU A 60 -2.00 1.22 -8.70
N ILE A 61 -2.35 2.47 -9.04
CA ILE A 61 -3.73 2.94 -9.18
C ILE A 61 -4.32 2.61 -10.55
N LEU A 62 -3.51 2.66 -11.62
CA LEU A 62 -3.95 2.38 -12.99
C LEU A 62 -4.02 0.88 -13.33
N LYS A 63 -3.89 0.01 -12.33
CA LYS A 63 -3.86 -1.44 -12.49
C LYS A 63 -5.26 -2.04 -12.62
#